data_AF-A0A2P2DBS4-F1
#
_entry.id   AF-A0A2P2DBS4-F1
#
_cell.length_a   1.000
_cell.length_b   1.000
_cell.length_c   1.000
_cell.angle_alpha   90.00
_cell.angle_beta   90.00
_cell.angle_gamma   90.00
#
_symmetry.space_group_name_H-M   'P 1'
#
loop_
_entity.id
_entity.type
_entity.pdbx_description
1 polymer ?
#
loop_
_entity_poly.entity_id
_entity_poly.type
_entity_poly.pdbx_seq_one_letter_code
_entity_poly.pdbx_strand_id
1 'polypeptide(L)'
;MDFVFFINLFKLSVIIHSLFIFSLFFPISETFADSKKQTIQPNPEDGITIIVEKGQTLSIISKTYLDDPRKWKELLKSNQIDNPNLIIPGMKLWIPKSLGKKPLADLQRFTGTTEVLKLSQKQNDWAKAKNGEGLYAKDEVRTLQESEAQFIFLSGSRFEITENSHVIMERGKSETEPDEIFLRQGRIRSLIPKTSNPNQKMFLLKTESAESVVKGTDFLTEVDQNGNTTLSCYEGSVAVTAEKVTVLVNSGYATFVEKGKPPLKPFPVPNPPIPENK
;
A
#
# COMPACT_ATOMS: atom_id res chain seq x y z
N MET A 1 15.76 -103.37 57.15
CA MET A 1 14.31 -103.59 56.96
C MET A 1 13.73 -102.27 56.50
N ASP A 2 13.22 -102.07 55.29
CA ASP A 2 12.92 -102.99 54.20
C ASP A 2 12.84 -102.23 52.86
N PHE A 3 13.20 -102.98 51.79
CA PHE A 3 12.67 -103.00 50.42
C PHE A 3 12.43 -101.69 49.63
N VAL A 4 13.21 -101.39 48.57
CA VAL A 4 13.17 -101.95 47.19
C VAL A 4 11.92 -101.54 46.41
N PHE A 5 12.08 -100.75 45.34
CA PHE A 5 11.82 -101.19 43.96
C PHE A 5 12.42 -100.22 42.92
N PHE A 6 12.51 -100.74 41.71
CA PHE A 6 13.53 -100.53 40.67
C PHE A 6 12.91 -99.88 39.41
N ILE A 7 13.78 -99.51 38.46
CA ILE A 7 13.58 -99.28 37.00
C ILE A 7 13.40 -97.81 36.57
N ASN A 8 13.92 -97.30 35.45
CA ASN A 8 15.16 -97.39 34.66
C ASN A 8 14.95 -96.41 33.47
N LEU A 9 16.04 -95.86 32.93
CA LEU A 9 16.21 -95.26 31.59
C LEU A 9 15.37 -94.02 31.19
N PHE A 10 16.02 -92.86 31.04
CA PHE A 10 16.42 -92.33 29.72
C PHE A 10 17.39 -91.14 29.87
N LYS A 11 18.43 -91.12 29.02
CA LYS A 11 19.50 -90.10 28.93
C LYS A 11 18.97 -88.76 28.42
N LEU A 12 19.49 -87.63 28.93
CA LEU A 12 20.03 -86.56 28.07
C LEU A 12 20.87 -85.51 28.84
N SER A 13 22.12 -85.37 28.38
CA SER A 13 23.05 -84.23 28.41
C SER A 13 22.91 -83.11 29.46
N VAL A 14 23.95 -82.98 30.29
CA VAL A 14 24.27 -81.81 31.10
C VAL A 14 24.75 -80.68 30.19
N ILE A 15 24.11 -79.51 30.24
CA ILE A 15 24.68 -78.25 29.76
C ILE A 15 24.42 -77.17 30.81
N ILE A 16 25.50 -76.82 31.52
CA ILE A 16 25.57 -75.70 32.46
C ILE A 16 25.50 -74.41 31.63
N HIS A 17 24.39 -73.68 31.70
CA HIS A 17 24.33 -72.29 31.26
C HIS A 17 24.28 -71.38 32.48
N SER A 18 25.38 -70.68 32.70
CA SER A 18 25.48 -69.52 33.58
C SER A 18 24.45 -68.47 33.12
N LEU A 19 23.51 -68.11 34.01
CA LEU A 19 22.64 -66.94 33.82
C LEU A 19 23.50 -65.67 33.89
N PHE A 20 23.84 -65.12 32.73
CA PHE A 20 24.24 -63.72 32.62
C PHE A 20 22.96 -62.88 32.50
N ILE A 21 22.48 -62.30 33.60
CA ILE A 21 21.57 -61.15 33.51
C ILE A 21 22.38 -59.99 32.91
N PHE A 22 22.18 -59.75 31.62
CA PHE A 22 22.62 -58.54 30.96
C PHE A 22 21.55 -57.48 31.22
N SER A 23 21.72 -56.71 32.30
CA SER A 23 20.95 -55.50 32.52
C SER A 23 21.28 -54.51 31.39
N LEU A 24 20.43 -54.47 30.36
CA LEU A 24 20.44 -53.41 29.36
C LEU A 24 20.05 -52.09 30.05
N PHE A 25 21.05 -51.36 30.54
CA PHE A 25 20.93 -49.93 30.76
C PHE A 25 20.77 -49.29 29.38
N PHE A 26 19.53 -49.09 28.95
CA PHE A 26 19.24 -48.10 27.92
C PHE A 26 19.47 -46.73 28.54
N PRO A 27 20.46 -45.93 28.09
CA PRO A 27 20.45 -44.52 28.44
C PRO A 27 19.17 -43.94 27.83
N ILE A 28 18.26 -43.47 28.68
CA ILE A 28 17.24 -42.53 28.26
C ILE A 28 18.02 -41.28 27.87
N SER A 29 18.40 -41.18 26.60
CA SER A 29 18.81 -39.92 26.02
C SER A 29 17.59 -39.03 26.11
N GLU A 30 17.56 -38.14 27.11
CA GLU A 30 16.69 -36.97 27.05
C GLU A 30 17.06 -36.24 25.77
N THR A 31 16.28 -36.47 24.71
CA THR A 31 16.24 -35.58 23.58
C THR A 31 15.67 -34.28 24.12
N PHE A 32 16.57 -33.39 24.57
CA PHE A 32 16.29 -31.97 24.56
C PHE A 32 15.88 -31.67 23.12
N ALA A 33 14.57 -31.59 22.91
CA ALA A 33 14.01 -30.98 21.72
C ALA A 33 14.51 -29.54 21.76
N ASP A 34 15.63 -29.31 21.10
CA ASP A 34 16.09 -27.98 20.75
C ASP A 34 14.90 -27.35 20.02
N SER A 35 14.18 -26.47 20.72
CA SER A 35 13.10 -25.74 20.11
C SER A 35 13.79 -24.85 19.09
N LYS A 36 13.92 -25.33 17.85
CA LYS A 36 14.17 -24.48 16.70
C LYS A 36 13.06 -23.46 16.73
N LYS A 37 13.35 -22.31 17.34
CA LYS A 37 12.58 -21.08 17.20
C LYS A 37 12.54 -20.91 15.69
N GLN A 38 11.41 -21.23 15.07
CA GLN A 38 11.21 -21.00 13.66
C GLN A 38 11.46 -19.50 13.49
N THR A 39 12.64 -19.15 12.96
CA THR A 39 12.83 -17.85 12.32
C THR A 39 11.89 -17.88 11.14
N ILE A 40 10.64 -17.46 11.39
CA ILE A 40 9.68 -17.08 10.37
C ILE A 40 10.42 -16.01 9.59
N GLN A 41 11.11 -16.38 8.51
CA GLN A 41 11.56 -15.41 7.54
C GLN A 41 10.28 -14.89 6.92
N PRO A 42 9.88 -13.66 7.26
CA PRO A 42 8.58 -13.20 6.88
C PRO A 42 8.58 -13.01 5.36
N ASN A 43 7.51 -13.46 4.72
CA ASN A 43 7.36 -13.42 3.27
C ASN A 43 7.64 -11.98 2.76
N PRO A 44 8.50 -11.78 1.75
CA PRO A 44 8.79 -10.45 1.20
C PRO A 44 7.54 -9.66 0.76
N GLU A 45 6.44 -10.34 0.42
CA GLU A 45 5.16 -9.69 0.10
C GLU A 45 4.45 -9.07 1.33
N ASP A 46 4.79 -9.53 2.53
CA ASP A 46 4.11 -9.17 3.78
C ASP A 46 4.85 -8.07 4.57
N GLY A 47 5.91 -7.48 4.02
CA GLY A 47 6.65 -6.39 4.66
C GLY A 47 8.07 -6.20 4.13
N ILE A 48 8.86 -5.39 4.85
CA ILE A 48 10.26 -5.11 4.49
C ILE A 48 11.18 -5.31 5.68
N THR A 49 12.43 -5.72 5.42
CA THR A 49 13.50 -5.69 6.43
C THR A 49 14.34 -4.43 6.24
N ILE A 50 14.50 -3.64 7.30
CA ILE A 50 15.38 -2.47 7.34
C ILE A 50 16.60 -2.75 8.22
N ILE A 51 17.68 -1.99 8.03
CA ILE A 51 18.85 -2.00 8.91
C ILE A 51 18.85 -0.69 9.70
N VAL A 52 18.94 -0.79 11.02
CA VAL A 52 18.97 0.38 11.90
C VAL A 52 20.27 1.17 11.67
N GLU A 53 20.15 2.46 11.39
CA GLU A 53 21.30 3.35 11.20
C GLU A 53 21.73 4.01 12.51
N LYS A 54 22.97 4.52 12.55
CA LYS A 54 23.50 5.24 13.72
C LYS A 54 22.62 6.46 14.05
N GLY A 55 22.11 6.53 15.27
CA GLY A 55 21.26 7.62 15.75
C GLY A 55 19.77 7.45 15.45
N GLN A 56 19.34 6.39 14.77
CA GLN A 56 17.92 6.07 14.64
C GLN A 56 17.36 5.50 15.95
N THR A 57 16.23 6.05 16.38
CA THR A 57 15.42 5.49 17.47
C THR A 57 14.20 4.80 16.88
N LEU A 58 13.54 3.92 17.65
CA LEU A 58 12.27 3.33 17.23
C LEU A 58 11.22 4.38 16.88
N SER A 59 11.19 5.51 17.59
CA SER A 59 10.27 6.60 17.28
C SER A 59 10.54 7.20 15.90
N ILE A 60 11.81 7.36 15.51
CA ILE A 60 12.21 7.87 14.19
C ILE A 60 11.86 6.85 13.11
N ILE A 61 12.16 5.58 13.35
CA ILE A 61 11.82 4.48 12.44
C ILE A 61 10.30 4.40 12.26
N SER A 62 9.54 4.45 13.35
CA SER A 62 8.09 4.41 13.30
C SER A 62 7.49 5.61 12.57
N LYS A 63 8.02 6.81 12.79
CA LYS A 63 7.61 7.98 11.99
C LYS A 63 7.94 7.78 10.51
N THR A 64 9.10 7.22 10.19
CA THR A 64 9.57 7.09 8.81
C THR A 64 8.77 6.06 8.02
N TYR A 65 8.52 4.88 8.60
CA TYR A 65 7.95 3.72 7.90
C TYR A 65 6.49 3.44 8.22
N LEU A 66 5.99 3.85 9.40
CA LEU A 66 4.59 3.65 9.82
C LEU A 66 3.78 4.96 9.83
N ASP A 67 4.42 6.10 9.52
CA ASP A 67 3.90 7.47 9.57
C ASP A 67 3.41 7.97 10.94
N ASP A 68 3.57 7.16 12.00
CA ASP A 68 3.20 7.48 13.37
C ASP A 68 4.34 7.08 14.32
N PRO A 69 4.98 8.03 15.03
CA PRO A 69 6.07 7.74 15.96
C PRO A 69 5.60 6.88 17.14
N ARG A 70 4.31 6.87 17.47
CA ARG A 70 3.73 6.16 18.63
C ARG A 70 3.56 4.66 18.37
N LYS A 71 3.65 4.21 17.12
CA LYS A 71 3.54 2.79 16.73
C LYS A 71 4.80 1.97 17.01
N TRP A 72 5.79 2.54 17.69
CA TRP A 72 7.02 1.83 18.06
C TRP A 72 6.77 0.56 18.87
N LYS A 73 5.73 0.55 19.71
CA LYS A 73 5.34 -0.64 20.49
C LYS A 73 4.87 -1.80 19.60
N GLU A 74 4.11 -1.48 18.57
CA GLU A 74 3.63 -2.47 17.61
C GLU A 74 4.80 -3.02 16.78
N LEU A 75 5.73 -2.14 16.38
CA LEU A 75 6.96 -2.53 15.70
C LEU A 75 7.81 -3.51 16.53
N LEU A 76 7.97 -3.25 17.83
CA LEU A 76 8.67 -4.18 18.75
C LEU A 76 7.98 -5.54 18.82
N LYS A 77 6.66 -5.54 18.97
CA LYS A 77 5.86 -6.77 19.02
C LYS A 77 6.04 -7.60 17.76
N SER A 78 6.07 -6.98 16.58
CA SER A 78 6.30 -7.66 15.31
C SER A 78 7.71 -8.23 15.16
N ASN A 79 8.69 -7.68 15.87
CA ASN A 79 10.06 -8.17 15.87
C ASN A 79 10.39 -9.09 17.05
N GLN A 80 9.41 -9.37 17.93
CA GLN A 80 9.60 -10.15 19.15
C GLN A 80 10.71 -9.58 20.05
N ILE A 81 10.78 -8.25 20.15
CA ILE A 81 11.75 -7.53 20.98
C ILE A 81 11.02 -6.97 22.20
N ASP A 82 11.38 -7.46 23.39
CA ASP A 82 10.71 -7.06 24.63
C ASP A 82 11.25 -5.75 25.22
N ASN A 83 12.55 -5.46 25.01
CA ASN A 83 13.20 -4.27 25.59
C ASN A 83 13.53 -3.22 24.49
N PRO A 84 12.90 -2.03 24.52
CA PRO A 84 13.09 -0.97 23.53
C PRO A 84 14.52 -0.43 23.45
N ASN A 85 15.31 -0.52 24.53
CA ASN A 85 16.68 -0.03 24.58
C ASN A 85 17.69 -0.95 23.87
N LEU A 86 17.24 -2.08 23.31
CA LEU A 86 18.11 -3.05 22.61
C LEU A 86 18.29 -2.75 21.11
N ILE A 87 17.65 -1.70 20.59
CA ILE A 87 17.75 -1.34 19.17
C ILE A 87 19.07 -0.61 18.96
N ILE A 88 20.02 -1.29 18.32
CA ILE A 88 21.36 -0.79 18.05
C ILE A 88 21.63 -0.69 16.54
N PRO A 89 22.55 0.18 16.10
CA PRO A 89 22.93 0.27 14.70
C PRO A 89 23.38 -1.08 14.14
N GLY A 90 22.97 -1.39 12.90
CA GLY A 90 23.22 -2.68 12.24
C GLY A 90 22.16 -3.75 12.50
N MET A 91 21.27 -3.55 13.48
CA MET A 91 20.17 -4.48 13.74
C MET A 91 19.18 -4.50 12.56
N LYS A 92 18.74 -5.70 12.17
CA LYS A 92 17.67 -5.88 11.18
C LYS A 92 16.32 -5.82 11.86
N LEU A 93 15.42 -4.97 11.38
CA LEU A 93 14.04 -4.90 11.82
C LEU A 93 13.10 -5.24 10.68
N TRP A 94 12.20 -6.18 10.95
CA TRP A 94 11.06 -6.48 10.11
C TRP A 94 9.94 -5.46 10.33
N ILE A 95 9.46 -4.87 9.25
CA ILE A 95 8.31 -3.97 9.23
C ILE A 95 7.20 -4.66 8.44
N PRO A 96 6.20 -5.23 9.12
CA PRO A 96 5.05 -5.80 8.44
C PRO A 96 4.34 -4.74 7.59
N LYS A 97 3.87 -5.12 6.41
CA LYS A 97 3.08 -4.27 5.50
C LYS A 97 1.82 -3.73 6.19
N SER A 98 1.20 -4.53 7.07
CA SER A 98 0.04 -4.13 7.88
C SER A 98 0.34 -2.97 8.84
N LEU A 99 1.59 -2.82 9.25
CA LEU A 99 2.09 -1.75 10.10
C LEU A 99 2.60 -0.55 9.30
N GLY A 100 3.08 -0.80 8.09
CA GLY A 100 3.60 0.21 7.18
C GLY A 100 2.59 1.28 6.77
N LYS A 101 3.07 2.27 6.02
CA LYS A 101 2.21 3.25 5.37
C LYS A 101 1.13 2.54 4.56
N LYS A 102 -0.09 3.07 4.62
CA LYS A 102 -1.15 2.67 3.69
C LYS A 102 -0.98 3.44 2.38
N PRO A 103 -1.26 2.81 1.23
CA PRO A 103 -1.34 3.54 -0.03
C PRO A 103 -2.45 4.60 0.06
N LEU A 104 -2.31 5.67 -0.70
CA LEU A 104 -3.38 6.64 -0.91
C LEU A 104 -4.45 6.09 -1.82
N ALA A 105 -4.02 5.39 -2.86
CA ALA A 105 -4.86 4.82 -3.89
C ALA A 105 -4.31 3.50 -4.39
N ASP A 106 -5.18 2.66 -4.92
CA ASP A 106 -4.80 1.45 -5.63
C ASP A 106 -5.09 1.61 -7.12
N LEU A 107 -4.13 1.24 -7.97
CA LEU A 107 -4.33 1.18 -9.41
C LEU A 107 -5.22 -0.02 -9.75
N GLN A 108 -6.42 0.22 -10.27
CA GLN A 108 -7.45 -0.82 -10.45
C GLN A 108 -7.46 -1.41 -11.86
N ARG A 109 -7.37 -0.55 -12.88
CA ARG A 109 -7.41 -0.96 -14.28
C ARG A 109 -6.53 -0.05 -15.11
N PHE A 110 -6.00 -0.58 -16.20
CA PHE A 110 -5.36 0.22 -17.24
C PHE A 110 -5.38 -0.54 -18.57
N THR A 111 -5.31 0.20 -19.66
CA THR A 111 -5.09 -0.34 -21.02
C THR A 111 -3.96 0.45 -21.69
N GLY A 112 -3.35 -0.15 -22.72
CA GLY A 112 -2.16 0.41 -23.36
C GLY A 112 -0.92 0.40 -22.45
N THR A 113 -0.09 1.44 -22.56
CA THR A 113 1.14 1.61 -21.78
C THR A 113 0.91 2.60 -20.64
N THR A 114 0.79 2.06 -19.43
CA THR A 114 0.77 2.81 -18.18
C THR A 114 2.02 2.51 -17.38
N GLU A 115 2.64 3.55 -16.83
CA GLU A 115 3.86 3.45 -16.04
C GLU A 115 3.70 4.18 -14.71
N VAL A 116 4.39 3.68 -13.71
CA VAL A 116 4.39 4.20 -12.34
C VAL A 116 5.82 4.46 -11.91
N LEU A 117 6.05 5.62 -11.31
CA LEU A 117 7.31 5.98 -10.67
C LEU A 117 7.12 5.97 -9.14
N LYS A 118 7.79 5.03 -8.46
CA LYS A 118 7.66 4.84 -7.00
C LYS A 118 8.67 5.67 -6.22
N LEU A 119 8.53 7.01 -6.27
CA LEU A 119 9.37 7.91 -5.47
C LEU A 119 9.26 7.63 -3.97
N SER A 120 8.09 7.18 -3.49
CA SER A 120 7.89 6.78 -2.09
C SER A 120 8.79 5.62 -1.64
N GLN A 121 9.26 4.81 -2.59
CA GLN A 121 10.15 3.67 -2.38
C GLN A 121 11.59 3.97 -2.83
N LYS A 122 11.93 5.24 -3.09
CA LYS A 122 13.23 5.70 -3.58
C LYS A 122 13.63 5.07 -4.93
N GLN A 123 12.65 4.69 -5.75
CA GLN A 123 12.90 4.27 -7.12
C GLN A 123 13.01 5.52 -8.01
N ASN A 124 13.93 5.49 -8.98
CA ASN A 124 14.21 6.62 -9.86
C ASN A 124 13.80 6.37 -11.32
N ASP A 125 13.31 5.17 -11.63
CA ASP A 125 12.94 4.77 -12.98
C ASP A 125 11.46 4.45 -13.08
N TRP A 126 10.88 4.78 -14.23
CA TRP A 126 9.51 4.40 -14.57
C TRP A 126 9.42 2.89 -14.76
N ALA A 127 8.44 2.27 -14.10
CA ALA A 127 8.14 0.85 -14.25
C ALA A 127 6.75 0.66 -14.84
N LYS A 128 6.53 -0.44 -15.58
CA LYS A 128 5.19 -0.80 -16.05
C LYS A 128 4.25 -0.99 -14.88
N ALA A 129 3.05 -0.45 -15.04
CA ALA A 129 1.97 -0.57 -14.08
C ALA A 129 1.57 -2.03 -13.82
N LYS A 130 1.09 -2.32 -12.61
CA LYS A 130 0.55 -3.60 -12.17
C LYS A 130 -0.82 -3.38 -11.52
N ASN A 131 -1.80 -4.22 -11.88
CA ASN A 131 -3.11 -4.15 -11.25
C ASN A 131 -3.02 -4.42 -9.75
N GLY A 132 -3.76 -3.63 -8.98
CA GLY A 132 -3.79 -3.67 -7.51
C GLY A 132 -2.57 -3.06 -6.83
N GLU A 133 -1.63 -2.44 -7.57
CA GLU A 133 -0.49 -1.81 -6.93
C GLU A 133 -0.89 -0.54 -6.17
N GLY A 134 -0.41 -0.42 -4.94
CA GLY A 134 -0.65 0.73 -4.09
C GLY A 134 0.22 1.92 -4.47
N LEU A 135 -0.39 3.09 -4.59
CA LEU A 135 0.23 4.38 -4.88
C LEU A 135 0.30 5.20 -3.60
N TYR A 136 1.50 5.71 -3.28
CA TYR A 136 1.76 6.50 -2.09
C TYR A 136 1.99 7.97 -2.45
N ALA A 137 2.03 8.83 -1.43
CA ALA A 137 2.36 10.24 -1.64
C ALA A 137 3.69 10.38 -2.41
N LYS A 138 3.70 11.27 -3.39
CA LYS A 138 4.75 11.53 -4.37
C LYS A 138 4.95 10.47 -5.45
N ASP A 139 4.27 9.33 -5.38
CA ASP A 139 4.30 8.40 -6.52
C ASP A 139 3.61 9.06 -7.71
N GLU A 140 4.14 8.77 -8.89
CA GLU A 140 3.63 9.33 -10.14
C GLU A 140 3.08 8.23 -11.03
N VAL A 141 2.02 8.54 -11.77
CA VAL A 141 1.41 7.65 -12.76
C VAL A 141 1.35 8.39 -14.08
N ARG A 142 1.77 7.74 -15.16
CA ARG A 142 1.61 8.28 -16.51
C ARG A 142 1.04 7.27 -17.49
N THR A 143 0.27 7.77 -18.43
CA THR A 143 -0.26 7.03 -19.58
C THR A 143 0.38 7.59 -20.85
N LEU A 144 0.78 6.71 -21.76
CA LEU A 144 1.28 7.12 -23.08
C LEU A 144 0.10 7.27 -24.06
N GLN A 145 0.40 7.36 -25.35
CA GLN A 145 -0.59 7.37 -26.43
C GLN A 145 -1.50 6.13 -26.37
N GLU A 146 -2.78 6.28 -26.72
CA GLU A 146 -3.76 5.17 -26.75
C GLU A 146 -3.81 4.36 -25.45
N SER A 147 -3.60 5.04 -24.31
CA SER A 147 -3.52 4.41 -22.99
C SER A 147 -4.44 5.10 -21.99
N GLU A 148 -4.96 4.35 -21.04
CA GLU A 148 -5.82 4.85 -19.97
C GLU A 148 -5.53 4.11 -18.67
N ALA A 149 -5.79 4.75 -17.54
CA ALA A 149 -5.64 4.15 -16.23
C ALA A 149 -6.69 4.65 -15.26
N GLN A 150 -7.15 3.76 -14.38
CA GLN A 150 -8.02 4.08 -13.26
C GLN A 150 -7.35 3.72 -11.94
N PHE A 151 -7.44 4.61 -10.98
CA PHE A 151 -7.06 4.35 -9.60
C PHE A 151 -8.16 4.85 -8.65
N ILE A 152 -8.27 4.16 -7.51
CA ILE A 152 -9.28 4.43 -6.48
C ILE A 152 -8.56 4.77 -5.18
N PHE A 153 -8.82 5.96 -4.66
CA PHE A 153 -8.33 6.37 -3.34
C PHE A 153 -9.03 5.56 -2.25
N LEU A 154 -8.38 5.37 -1.11
CA LEU A 154 -9.00 4.73 0.06
C LEU A 154 -10.25 5.47 0.57
N SER A 155 -10.38 6.76 0.25
CA SER A 155 -11.59 7.56 0.51
C SER A 155 -12.78 7.20 -0.40
N GLY A 156 -12.58 6.33 -1.39
CA GLY A 156 -13.57 5.91 -2.39
C GLY A 156 -13.62 6.80 -3.63
N SER A 157 -12.86 7.89 -3.67
CA SER A 157 -12.70 8.75 -4.85
C SER A 157 -12.06 7.97 -5.99
N ARG A 158 -12.65 8.07 -7.18
CA ARG A 158 -12.20 7.36 -8.38
C ARG A 158 -11.69 8.36 -9.41
N PHE A 159 -10.53 8.04 -9.98
CA PHE A 159 -9.89 8.86 -10.99
C PHE A 159 -9.61 8.01 -12.21
N GLU A 160 -9.82 8.60 -13.37
CA GLU A 160 -9.55 8.00 -14.66
C GLU A 160 -8.74 8.98 -15.49
N ILE A 161 -7.53 8.57 -15.88
CA ILE A 161 -6.66 9.34 -16.75
C ILE A 161 -6.63 8.71 -18.15
N THR A 162 -6.67 9.55 -19.17
CA THR A 162 -6.61 9.11 -20.58
C THR A 162 -5.19 9.31 -21.13
N GLU A 163 -5.00 9.16 -22.44
CA GLU A 163 -3.68 9.18 -23.05
C GLU A 163 -2.86 10.44 -22.74
N ASN A 164 -1.54 10.29 -22.75
CA ASN A 164 -0.55 11.37 -22.53
C ASN A 164 -0.73 12.12 -21.20
N SER A 165 -1.30 11.46 -20.19
CA SER A 165 -1.56 12.07 -18.89
C SER A 165 -0.45 11.76 -17.90
N HIS A 166 -0.20 12.68 -16.99
CA HIS A 166 0.76 12.52 -15.91
C HIS A 166 0.19 13.10 -14.62
N VAL A 167 0.07 12.24 -13.63
CA VAL A 167 -0.53 12.55 -12.34
C VAL A 167 0.43 12.20 -11.21
N ILE A 168 0.45 13.04 -10.20
CA ILE A 168 1.24 12.86 -8.98
C ILE A 168 0.27 12.72 -7.82
N MET A 169 0.48 11.67 -7.02
CA MET A 169 -0.30 11.45 -5.81
C MET A 169 0.20 12.39 -4.72
N GLU A 170 -0.68 13.22 -4.19
CA GLU A 170 -0.35 14.13 -3.10
C GLU A 170 -1.12 13.74 -1.84
N ARG A 171 -0.68 14.25 -0.69
CA ARG A 171 -1.37 14.02 0.59
C ARG A 171 -1.48 15.34 1.33
N GLY A 172 -2.65 15.60 1.92
CA GLY A 172 -2.79 16.62 2.95
C GLY A 172 -1.75 16.41 4.07
N LYS A 173 -1.25 17.50 4.68
CA LYS A 173 -0.15 17.43 5.66
C LYS A 173 -0.55 16.71 6.95
N SER A 174 -1.84 16.51 7.17
CA SER A 174 -2.43 15.81 8.31
C SER A 174 -3.63 14.95 7.88
N GLU A 175 -4.08 14.05 8.75
CA GLU A 175 -5.28 13.23 8.49
C GLU A 175 -6.55 14.09 8.28
N THR A 176 -6.57 15.31 8.83
CA THR A 176 -7.68 16.26 8.71
C THR A 176 -7.64 17.12 7.44
N GLU A 177 -6.47 17.27 6.82
CA GLU A 177 -6.30 18.06 5.58
C GLU A 177 -6.68 17.25 4.35
N PRO A 178 -7.40 17.83 3.37
CA PRO A 178 -7.99 17.13 2.21
C PRO A 178 -7.04 16.18 1.48
N ASP A 179 -7.62 15.12 0.90
CA ASP A 179 -6.87 14.31 -0.06
C ASP A 179 -6.58 15.19 -1.29
N GLU A 180 -5.38 15.03 -1.86
CA GLU A 180 -4.90 15.88 -2.93
C GLU A 180 -4.37 15.04 -4.09
N ILE A 181 -4.56 15.55 -5.29
CA ILE A 181 -3.92 15.01 -6.49
C ILE A 181 -3.45 16.16 -7.37
N PHE A 182 -2.29 15.97 -7.99
CA PHE A 182 -1.74 16.94 -8.91
C PHE A 182 -1.75 16.40 -10.34
N LEU A 183 -2.45 17.07 -11.24
CA LEU A 183 -2.42 16.78 -12.67
C LEU A 183 -1.37 17.69 -13.31
N ARG A 184 -0.28 17.09 -13.80
CA ARG A 184 0.79 17.81 -14.50
C ARG A 184 0.42 18.11 -15.95
N GLN A 185 -0.15 17.14 -16.66
CA GLN A 185 -0.55 17.25 -18.06
C GLN A 185 -1.59 16.18 -18.40
N GLY A 186 -2.31 16.40 -19.52
CA GLY A 186 -3.29 15.45 -20.04
C GLY A 186 -4.64 15.64 -19.39
N ARG A 187 -5.41 14.56 -19.24
CA ARG A 187 -6.82 14.62 -18.87
C ARG A 187 -7.15 13.62 -17.78
N ILE A 188 -7.88 14.08 -16.77
CA ILE A 188 -8.37 13.28 -15.65
C ILE A 188 -9.87 13.51 -15.43
N ARG A 189 -10.65 12.44 -15.40
CA ARG A 189 -12.01 12.45 -14.86
C ARG A 189 -11.97 12.07 -13.40
N SER A 190 -12.62 12.87 -12.56
CA SER A 190 -12.63 12.73 -11.12
C SER A 190 -14.07 12.52 -10.63
N LEU A 191 -14.32 11.36 -10.03
CA LEU A 191 -15.60 11.00 -9.44
C LEU A 191 -15.43 10.93 -7.92
N ILE A 192 -15.91 11.96 -7.24
CA ILE A 192 -15.83 12.07 -5.78
C ILE A 192 -17.18 11.64 -5.20
N PRO A 193 -17.24 10.58 -4.36
CA PRO A 193 -18.48 10.11 -3.79
C PRO A 193 -19.23 11.21 -3.04
N LYS A 194 -20.54 11.27 -3.26
CA LYS A 194 -21.44 12.03 -2.39
C LYS A 194 -21.64 11.26 -1.09
N THR A 195 -21.56 11.94 0.04
CA THR A 195 -21.98 11.35 1.31
C THR A 195 -22.75 12.36 2.13
N SER A 196 -23.73 11.84 2.88
CA SER A 196 -24.53 12.59 3.84
C SER A 196 -23.73 12.96 5.10
N ASN A 197 -22.50 12.46 5.25
CA ASN A 197 -21.64 12.82 6.37
C ASN A 197 -21.22 14.30 6.27
N PRO A 198 -21.65 15.17 7.19
CA PRO A 198 -21.26 16.59 7.17
C PRO A 198 -19.74 16.75 7.28
N ASN A 199 -19.06 15.84 7.96
CA ASN A 199 -17.62 15.82 8.16
C ASN A 199 -16.84 15.15 7.01
N GLN A 200 -17.49 14.87 5.86
CA GLN A 200 -16.74 14.42 4.70
C GLN A 200 -15.69 15.47 4.32
N LYS A 201 -14.46 14.96 4.28
CA LYS A 201 -13.26 15.64 3.85
C LYS A 201 -13.42 16.13 2.40
N MET A 202 -13.00 17.37 2.13
CA MET A 202 -12.90 17.88 0.76
C MET A 202 -11.82 17.11 0.00
N PHE A 203 -11.89 17.18 -1.32
CA PHE A 203 -10.82 16.72 -2.20
C PHE A 203 -10.26 17.91 -2.98
N LEU A 204 -8.94 17.93 -3.16
CA LEU A 204 -8.23 18.96 -3.92
C LEU A 204 -7.62 18.35 -5.17
N LEU A 205 -7.96 18.92 -6.33
CA LEU A 205 -7.23 18.69 -7.56
C LEU A 205 -6.44 19.94 -7.91
N LYS A 206 -5.12 19.80 -8.03
CA LYS A 206 -4.23 20.90 -8.42
C LYS A 206 -3.64 20.68 -9.79
N THR A 207 -3.39 21.80 -10.45
CA THR A 207 -2.57 21.90 -11.66
C THR A 207 -1.57 23.03 -11.45
N GLU A 208 -0.69 23.29 -12.41
CA GLU A 208 0.18 24.46 -12.35
C GLU A 208 -0.58 25.80 -12.45
N SER A 209 -1.79 25.79 -13.02
CA SER A 209 -2.59 27.00 -13.26
C SER A 209 -3.75 27.20 -12.28
N ALA A 210 -4.24 26.15 -11.61
CA ALA A 210 -5.40 26.27 -10.74
C ALA A 210 -5.43 25.26 -9.58
N GLU A 211 -6.18 25.63 -8.54
CA GLU A 211 -6.60 24.74 -7.46
C GLU A 211 -8.12 24.55 -7.52
N SER A 212 -8.56 23.28 -7.54
CA SER A 212 -9.97 22.89 -7.59
C SER A 212 -10.37 22.18 -6.30
N VAL A 213 -11.31 22.77 -5.56
CA VAL A 213 -11.83 22.22 -4.30
C VAL A 213 -13.23 21.66 -4.53
N VAL A 214 -13.43 20.40 -4.15
CA VAL A 214 -14.66 19.66 -4.46
C VAL A 214 -15.17 18.81 -3.31
N LYS A 215 -16.47 18.53 -3.35
CA LYS A 215 -17.17 17.60 -2.45
C LYS A 215 -18.36 16.98 -3.18
N GLY A 216 -18.31 15.67 -3.42
CA GLY A 216 -19.43 14.96 -4.05
C GLY A 216 -19.71 15.39 -5.49
N THR A 217 -18.69 15.32 -6.36
CA THR A 217 -18.68 15.93 -7.69
C THR A 217 -18.18 14.94 -8.74
N ASP A 218 -18.75 14.99 -9.96
CA ASP A 218 -18.20 14.38 -11.18
C ASP A 218 -17.74 15.49 -12.12
N PHE A 219 -16.45 15.53 -12.41
CA PHE A 219 -15.85 16.58 -13.22
C PHE A 219 -14.65 16.08 -14.02
N LEU A 220 -14.39 16.75 -15.14
CA LEU A 220 -13.21 16.53 -15.98
C LEU A 220 -12.25 17.71 -15.82
N THR A 221 -10.97 17.41 -15.67
CA THR A 221 -9.90 18.41 -15.75
C THR A 221 -8.95 18.03 -16.88
N GLU A 222 -8.59 18.99 -17.70
CA GLU A 222 -7.61 18.85 -18.77
C GLU A 222 -6.53 19.91 -18.61
N VAL A 223 -5.27 19.52 -18.76
CA VAL A 223 -4.11 20.40 -18.78
C VAL A 223 -3.41 20.25 -20.12
N ASP A 224 -3.38 21.36 -20.88
CA ASP A 224 -2.73 21.41 -22.19
C ASP A 224 -1.20 21.50 -22.08
N GLN A 225 -0.51 21.49 -23.23
CA GLN A 225 0.96 21.58 -23.28
C GLN A 225 1.53 22.91 -22.76
N ASN A 226 0.70 23.95 -22.67
CA ASN A 226 1.08 25.26 -22.13
C ASN A 226 0.83 25.36 -20.61
N GLY A 227 0.28 24.30 -20.00
CA GLY A 227 -0.10 24.27 -18.59
C GLY A 227 -1.42 24.97 -18.28
N ASN A 228 -2.23 25.30 -19.30
CA ASN A 228 -3.56 25.86 -19.10
C ASN A 228 -4.53 24.76 -18.67
N THR A 229 -5.45 25.10 -17.78
CA THR A 229 -6.44 24.16 -17.25
C THR A 229 -7.82 24.45 -17.81
N THR A 230 -8.48 23.43 -18.34
CA THR A 230 -9.93 23.43 -18.57
C THR A 230 -10.58 22.52 -17.53
N LEU A 231 -11.59 23.01 -16.82
CA LEU A 231 -12.38 22.21 -15.89
C LEU A 231 -13.84 22.22 -16.32
N SER A 232 -14.44 21.04 -16.47
CA SER A 232 -15.85 20.84 -16.82
C SER A 232 -16.57 20.08 -15.72
N CYS A 233 -17.63 20.65 -15.15
CA CYS A 233 -18.41 20.02 -14.08
C CYS A 233 -19.64 19.32 -14.67
N TYR A 234 -19.77 18.00 -14.47
CA TYR A 234 -20.90 17.22 -14.95
C TYR A 234 -21.98 17.00 -13.89
N GLU A 235 -21.59 16.87 -12.62
CA GLU A 235 -22.51 16.73 -11.50
C GLU A 235 -21.93 17.42 -10.26
N GLY A 236 -22.76 18.16 -9.52
CA GLY A 236 -22.34 18.86 -8.31
C GLY A 236 -21.79 20.26 -8.60
N SER A 237 -20.73 20.63 -7.88
CA SER A 237 -20.08 21.94 -8.02
C SER A 237 -18.59 21.85 -7.69
N VAL A 238 -17.79 22.71 -8.33
CA VAL A 238 -16.35 22.85 -8.12
C VAL A 238 -16.01 24.31 -7.84
N ALA A 239 -15.30 24.58 -6.75
CA ALA A 239 -14.67 25.89 -6.56
C ALA A 239 -13.28 25.87 -7.22
N VAL A 240 -13.11 26.63 -8.30
CA VAL A 240 -11.84 26.75 -9.04
C VAL A 240 -11.19 28.07 -8.70
N THR A 241 -9.95 28.03 -8.19
CA THR A 241 -9.20 29.20 -7.76
C THR A 241 -7.89 29.31 -8.54
N ALA A 242 -7.62 30.50 -9.09
CA ALA A 242 -6.33 30.88 -9.66
C ALA A 242 -6.13 32.38 -9.52
N GLU A 243 -4.88 32.84 -9.37
CA GLU A 243 -4.55 34.26 -9.19
C GLU A 243 -5.42 34.98 -8.15
N LYS A 244 -5.71 34.30 -7.02
CA LYS A 244 -6.56 34.77 -5.90
C LYS A 244 -8.03 35.03 -6.27
N VAL A 245 -8.47 34.61 -7.45
CA VAL A 245 -9.85 34.69 -7.90
C VAL A 245 -10.45 33.29 -7.91
N THR A 246 -11.61 33.16 -7.28
CA THR A 246 -12.37 31.91 -7.22
C THR A 246 -13.65 32.03 -8.04
N VAL A 247 -13.93 31.04 -8.88
CA VAL A 247 -15.23 30.87 -9.56
C VAL A 247 -15.86 29.55 -9.13
N LEU A 248 -17.19 29.56 -8.99
CA LEU A 248 -17.97 28.35 -8.71
C LEU A 248 -18.48 27.78 -10.03
N VAL A 249 -17.97 26.60 -10.42
CA VAL A 249 -18.36 25.88 -11.63
C VAL A 249 -19.40 24.84 -11.26
N ASN A 250 -20.66 25.13 -11.57
CA ASN A 250 -21.77 24.21 -11.33
C ASN A 250 -21.92 23.20 -12.47
N SER A 251 -22.64 22.11 -12.19
CA SER A 251 -23.10 21.13 -13.17
C SER A 251 -23.55 21.77 -14.50
N GLY A 252 -23.01 21.28 -15.62
CA GLY A 252 -23.30 21.78 -16.96
C GLY A 252 -22.47 22.99 -17.39
N TYR A 253 -21.55 23.47 -16.54
CA TYR A 253 -20.61 24.55 -16.86
C TYR A 253 -19.16 24.07 -16.81
N ALA A 254 -18.31 24.83 -17.49
CA ALA A 254 -16.88 24.73 -17.48
C ALA A 254 -16.23 26.10 -17.18
N THR A 255 -14.97 26.08 -16.79
CA THR A 255 -14.11 27.26 -16.77
C THR A 255 -12.77 26.93 -17.42
N PHE A 256 -12.08 27.96 -17.90
CA PHE A 256 -10.75 27.89 -18.44
C PHE A 256 -9.83 28.80 -17.62
N VAL A 257 -8.63 28.31 -17.34
CA VAL A 257 -7.60 29.01 -16.58
C VAL A 257 -6.31 28.99 -17.40
N GLU A 258 -5.96 30.13 -17.96
CA GLU A 258 -4.64 30.32 -18.55
C GLU A 258 -3.60 30.41 -17.43
N LYS A 259 -2.44 29.78 -17.61
CA LYS A 259 -1.40 29.78 -16.57
C LYS A 259 -0.98 31.20 -16.19
N GLY A 260 -1.03 31.51 -14.89
CA GLY A 260 -0.73 32.84 -14.36
C GLY A 260 -1.85 33.87 -14.52
N LYS A 261 -3.07 33.45 -14.89
CA LYS A 261 -4.26 34.31 -15.00
C LYS A 261 -5.42 33.79 -14.14
N PRO A 262 -6.36 34.65 -13.74
CA PRO A 262 -7.57 34.23 -13.04
C PRO A 262 -8.46 33.35 -13.93
N PRO A 263 -9.32 32.51 -13.34
CA PRO A 263 -10.26 31.69 -14.10
C PRO A 263 -11.27 32.55 -14.85
N LEU A 264 -11.67 32.12 -16.05
CA LEU A 264 -12.77 32.74 -16.76
C LEU A 264 -14.09 32.53 -16.01
N LYS A 265 -15.04 33.45 -16.24
CA LYS A 265 -16.42 33.23 -15.78
C LYS A 265 -16.95 31.90 -16.36
N PRO A 266 -17.63 31.08 -15.56
CA PRO A 266 -18.13 29.79 -16.04
C PRO A 266 -19.00 29.93 -17.29
N PHE A 267 -18.79 29.04 -18.26
CA PHE A 267 -19.51 28.96 -19.53
C PHE A 267 -20.10 27.55 -19.72
N PRO A 268 -21.20 27.38 -20.47
CA PRO A 268 -21.83 26.07 -20.61
C PRO A 268 -20.90 25.04 -21.28
N VAL A 269 -20.93 23.79 -20.80
CA VAL A 269 -20.24 22.68 -21.47
C VAL A 269 -20.96 22.41 -22.80
N PRO A 270 -20.24 22.23 -23.92
CA PRO A 270 -20.86 21.87 -25.19
C PRO A 270 -21.65 20.56 -25.06
N ASN A 271 -22.80 20.47 -25.73
CA ASN A 271 -23.48 19.19 -25.84
C ASN A 271 -22.56 18.18 -26.54
N PRO A 272 -22.53 16.91 -26.11
CA PRO A 272 -21.80 15.88 -26.83
C PRO A 272 -22.25 15.84 -28.29
N PRO A 273 -21.34 15.57 -29.24
CA PRO A 273 -21.71 15.43 -30.64
C PRO A 273 -22.79 14.35 -30.77
N ILE A 274 -23.85 14.67 -31.51
CA ILE A 274 -24.92 13.71 -31.82
C ILE A 274 -24.26 12.61 -32.66
N PRO A 275 -24.33 11.32 -32.26
CA PRO A 275 -23.80 10.25 -33.08
C PRO A 275 -24.44 10.31 -34.46
N GLU A 276 -23.64 10.42 -35.51
CA GLU A 276 -24.14 10.15 -36.86
C GLU A 276 -24.56 8.69 -36.88
N ASN A 277 -25.87 8.42 -37.00
CA ASN A 277 -26.37 7.07 -37.25
C ASN A 277 -25.71 6.59 -38.55
N LYS A 278 -24.77 5.64 -38.43
CA LYS A 278 -24.24 4.86 -39.55
C LYS A 278 -25.21 3.73 -39.91
#